data_AF-A0A945I5V2-F1
#
_entry.id   AF-A0A945I5V2-F1
#
_cell.length_a   1.000
_cell.length_b   1.000
_cell.length_c   1.000
_cell.angle_alpha   90.00
_cell.angle_beta   90.00
_cell.angle_gamma   90.00
#
_symmetry.space_group_name_H-M   'P 1'
#
loop_
_entity.id
_entity.type
_entity.pdbx_description
1 polymer ?
#
loop_
_entity_poly.entity_id
_entity_poly.type
_entity_poly.pdbx_seq_one_letter_code
_entity_poly.pdbx_strand_id
1 'polypeptide(L)'
;MSEDTNPQKTTAGFRNAEWTMKGLPEGTSVSVYPLRTEDGAACNGFLYWRGKPKTVVCIMHPREFLATHYLIPDLVEAGFAAFTQTSRSVGNDLRLEHEVALLDVAAGLNQLRDLGFEKIILLGNSGGASLYTFYNQQAVLAPNERLQWTPGGRPVKLKEASLPVPDGLAYVSPHPGQGIVLLNCIDPSVTDEADAFSVAEELNPLNPDNGFVDPPESSG
;
A
#
# COMPACT_ATOMS: atom_id res chain seq x y z
N MET A 1 -21.51 26.49 18.88
CA MET A 1 -20.97 25.63 17.80
C MET A 1 -21.93 25.78 16.64
N SER A 2 -21.52 26.47 15.58
CA SER A 2 -22.36 26.68 14.40
C SER A 2 -22.33 25.43 13.53
N GLU A 3 -23.48 24.78 13.38
CA GLU A 3 -23.66 23.68 12.43
C GLU A 3 -23.59 24.24 11.00
N ASP A 4 -22.57 23.82 10.27
CA ASP A 4 -22.37 24.19 8.87
C ASP A 4 -23.17 23.22 7.98
N THR A 5 -24.43 23.57 7.74
CA THR A 5 -25.36 22.80 6.90
C THR A 5 -25.26 23.26 5.43
N ASN A 6 -24.20 22.86 4.73
CA ASN A 6 -24.14 23.05 3.28
C ASN A 6 -24.51 21.74 2.52
N PRO A 7 -25.71 21.66 1.91
CA PRO A 7 -26.23 20.45 1.26
C PRO A 7 -25.56 20.09 -0.08
N GLN A 8 -24.54 20.84 -0.52
CA GLN A 8 -23.80 20.59 -1.76
C GLN A 8 -22.40 19.99 -1.57
N LYS A 9 -22.02 19.56 -0.36
CA LYS A 9 -20.72 18.91 -0.17
C LYS A 9 -20.77 17.50 -0.78
N THR A 10 -20.09 17.28 -1.90
CA THR A 10 -19.90 15.92 -2.47
C THR A 10 -19.42 14.98 -1.37
N THR A 11 -20.25 14.02 -0.96
CA THR A 11 -19.94 13.04 0.08
C THR A 11 -19.36 11.75 -0.50
N ALA A 12 -18.63 11.86 -1.61
CA ALA A 12 -17.84 10.75 -2.12
C ALA A 12 -16.50 10.77 -1.37
N GLY A 13 -16.42 9.98 -0.30
CA GLY A 13 -15.24 9.84 0.55
C GLY A 13 -15.64 9.39 1.95
N PHE A 14 -14.85 8.50 2.56
CA PHE A 14 -15.04 8.05 3.95
C PHE A 14 -15.06 9.27 4.89
N ARG A 15 -16.26 9.67 5.34
CA ARG A 15 -16.46 10.70 6.36
C ARG A 15 -15.81 10.20 7.65
N ASN A 16 -14.76 10.88 8.12
CA ASN A 16 -13.98 10.70 9.36
C ASN A 16 -12.50 10.28 9.21
N ALA A 17 -12.00 10.13 7.98
CA ALA A 17 -10.57 10.02 7.75
C ALA A 17 -10.21 10.86 6.52
N GLU A 18 -9.64 12.05 6.71
CA GLU A 18 -9.10 12.83 5.61
C GLU A 18 -7.82 12.14 5.11
N TRP A 19 -8.00 11.08 4.31
CA TRP A 19 -6.94 10.30 3.66
C TRP A 19 -6.21 11.09 2.56
N THR A 20 -6.70 12.28 2.24
CA THR A 20 -6.21 13.11 1.16
C THR A 20 -5.34 14.24 1.71
N MET A 21 -4.22 14.48 1.03
CA MET A 21 -3.35 15.62 1.24
C MET A 21 -4.15 16.93 1.30
N LYS A 22 -4.03 17.66 2.40
CA LYS A 22 -4.70 18.97 2.60
C LYS A 22 -4.09 20.08 1.73
N GLY A 23 -2.82 19.94 1.39
CA GLY A 23 -2.02 20.84 0.58
C GLY A 23 -0.54 20.54 0.78
N LEU A 24 0.31 21.02 -0.12
CA LEU A 24 1.76 20.93 0.04
C LEU A 24 2.30 22.15 0.80
N PRO A 25 3.33 21.99 1.63
CA PRO A 25 4.05 23.12 2.20
C PRO A 25 4.54 24.10 1.13
N GLU A 26 4.60 25.39 1.46
CA GLU A 26 5.12 26.41 0.55
C GLU A 26 6.56 26.08 0.13
N GLY A 27 6.86 26.29 -1.16
CA GLY A 27 8.17 25.99 -1.73
C GLY A 27 8.43 24.51 -2.02
N THR A 28 7.43 23.63 -1.87
CA THR A 28 7.56 22.22 -2.25
C THR A 28 7.68 22.08 -3.78
N SER A 29 8.71 21.38 -4.21
CA SER A 29 8.89 20.93 -5.59
C SER A 29 8.29 19.53 -5.77
N VAL A 30 7.78 19.26 -6.96
CA VAL A 30 7.22 17.96 -7.34
C VAL A 30 7.79 17.52 -8.68
N SER A 31 8.09 16.24 -8.81
CA SER A 31 8.47 15.63 -10.10
C SER A 31 7.91 14.23 -10.23
N VAL A 32 7.58 13.87 -11.46
CA VAL A 32 7.07 12.54 -11.82
C VAL A 32 8.19 11.79 -12.53
N TYR A 33 8.41 10.55 -12.10
CA TYR A 33 9.40 9.64 -12.65
C TYR A 33 8.69 8.45 -13.27
N PRO A 34 8.70 8.31 -14.61
CA PRO A 34 8.38 7.04 -15.26
C PRO A 34 9.44 6.02 -14.87
N LEU A 35 9.03 4.91 -14.29
CA LEU A 35 9.91 3.86 -13.80
C LEU A 35 9.84 2.65 -14.72
N ARG A 36 10.98 1.98 -14.90
CA ARG A 36 11.09 0.72 -15.62
C ARG A 36 11.59 -0.35 -14.67
N THR A 37 10.84 -1.44 -14.60
CA THR A 37 11.15 -2.59 -13.75
C THR A 37 12.07 -3.57 -14.48
N GLU A 38 12.73 -4.44 -13.72
CA GLU A 38 13.68 -5.44 -14.26
C GLU A 38 13.05 -6.35 -15.33
N ASP A 39 11.76 -6.66 -15.20
CA ASP A 39 11.03 -7.48 -16.16
C ASP A 39 10.35 -6.67 -17.28
N GLY A 40 10.57 -5.35 -17.31
CA GLY A 40 10.12 -4.48 -18.38
C GLY A 40 8.69 -3.97 -18.25
N ALA A 41 8.05 -4.08 -17.08
CA ALA A 41 6.83 -3.33 -16.82
C ALA A 41 7.14 -1.86 -16.51
N ALA A 42 6.14 -1.01 -16.66
CA ALA A 42 6.20 0.40 -16.32
C ALA A 42 5.35 0.70 -15.07
N CYS A 43 5.86 1.56 -14.21
CA CYS A 43 5.13 2.14 -13.09
C CYS A 43 5.53 3.62 -12.95
N ASN A 44 4.92 4.35 -12.02
CA ASN A 44 5.20 5.77 -11.82
C ASN A 44 5.60 6.05 -10.37
N GLY A 45 6.62 6.90 -10.23
CA GLY A 45 7.03 7.51 -8.97
C GLY A 45 6.71 9.01 -8.96
N PHE A 46 6.41 9.54 -7.78
CA PHE A 46 6.16 10.96 -7.55
C PHE A 46 7.05 11.39 -6.39
N LEU A 47 7.97 12.31 -6.65
CA LEU A 47 8.90 12.85 -5.67
C LEU A 47 8.46 14.24 -5.24
N TYR A 48 8.44 14.48 -3.93
CA TYR A 48 8.10 15.74 -3.29
C TYR A 48 9.25 16.16 -2.38
N TRP A 49 9.71 17.40 -2.46
CA TRP A 49 10.83 17.86 -1.64
C TRP A 49 10.90 19.38 -1.48
N ARG A 50 11.62 19.82 -0.45
CA ARG A 50 12.07 21.20 -0.24
C ARG A 50 13.58 21.22 -0.02
N GLY A 51 14.28 22.20 -0.59
CA GLY A 51 15.73 22.32 -0.44
C GLY A 51 16.50 21.14 -1.04
N LYS A 52 17.44 20.56 -0.28
CA LYS A 52 18.30 19.44 -0.71
C LYS A 52 18.30 18.31 0.33
N PRO A 53 17.18 17.59 0.50
CA PRO A 53 17.08 16.53 1.50
C PRO A 53 18.00 15.38 1.15
N LYS A 54 18.69 14.84 2.15
CA LYS A 54 19.57 13.67 2.02
C LYS A 54 18.82 12.35 2.17
N THR A 55 17.65 12.41 2.79
CA THR A 55 16.82 11.25 3.14
C THR A 55 15.49 11.34 2.42
N VAL A 56 15.07 10.22 1.82
CA VAL A 56 13.75 10.07 1.19
C VAL A 56 12.94 9.00 1.92
N VAL A 57 11.66 9.30 2.13
CA VAL A 57 10.67 8.38 2.71
C VAL A 57 9.74 7.90 1.60
N CYS A 58 9.77 6.60 1.35
CA CYS A 58 9.04 5.94 0.27
C CYS A 58 7.70 5.40 0.77
N ILE A 59 6.64 5.62 0.01
CA ILE A 59 5.29 5.13 0.28
C ILE A 59 4.76 4.45 -0.98
N MET A 60 4.38 3.18 -0.86
CA MET A 60 3.74 2.43 -1.93
C MET A 60 2.70 1.52 -1.32
N HIS A 61 1.53 1.47 -1.96
CA HIS A 61 0.53 0.46 -1.69
C HIS A 61 0.46 -0.49 -2.89
N PRO A 62 0.27 -1.81 -2.68
CA PRO A 62 0.21 -2.76 -3.81
C PRO A 62 -0.93 -2.46 -4.79
N ARG A 63 -1.96 -1.71 -4.37
CA ARG A 63 -3.21 -1.48 -5.12
C ARG A 63 -3.61 -0.03 -5.31
N GLU A 64 -3.19 0.85 -4.42
CA GLU A 64 -3.72 2.22 -4.38
C GLU A 64 -2.82 3.18 -5.13
N PHE A 65 -3.44 4.20 -5.71
CA PHE A 65 -2.74 5.35 -6.24
C PHE A 65 -2.52 6.38 -5.12
N LEU A 66 -1.27 6.56 -4.69
CA LEU A 66 -0.95 7.36 -3.48
C LEU A 66 -0.26 8.70 -3.75
N ALA A 67 -0.39 9.30 -4.94
CA ALA A 67 0.25 10.59 -5.22
C ALA A 67 -0.23 11.75 -4.32
N THR A 68 -1.38 11.61 -3.66
CA THR A 68 -1.92 12.59 -2.71
C THR A 68 -1.97 12.05 -1.27
N HIS A 69 -1.02 11.19 -0.91
CA HIS A 69 -0.93 10.61 0.43
C HIS A 69 -0.84 11.67 1.53
N TYR A 70 -1.65 11.52 2.58
CA TYR A 70 -1.81 12.50 3.67
C TYR A 70 -0.52 12.78 4.47
N LEU A 71 0.44 11.86 4.50
CA LEU A 71 1.74 12.07 5.18
C LEU A 71 2.76 12.88 4.38
N ILE A 72 2.56 13.12 3.08
CA ILE A 72 3.55 13.85 2.26
C ILE A 72 3.85 15.25 2.83
N PRO A 73 2.85 16.08 3.22
CA PRO A 73 3.12 17.42 3.75
C PRO A 73 3.98 17.39 5.01
N ASP A 74 3.66 16.49 5.96
CA ASP A 74 4.37 16.39 7.23
C ASP A 74 5.81 15.90 7.04
N LEU A 75 6.03 14.95 6.11
CA LEU A 75 7.36 14.47 5.77
C LEU A 75 8.23 15.57 5.13
N VAL A 76 7.64 16.35 4.22
CA VAL A 76 8.34 17.45 3.56
C VAL A 76 8.64 18.60 4.53
N GLU A 77 7.70 18.94 5.42
CA GLU A 77 7.91 19.97 6.45
C GLU A 77 8.99 19.54 7.45
N ALA A 78 9.06 18.25 7.77
CA ALA A 78 10.13 17.69 8.60
C ALA A 78 11.51 17.65 7.93
N GLY A 79 11.63 18.09 6.67
CA GLY A 79 12.90 18.17 5.94
C GLY A 79 13.30 16.89 5.20
N PHE A 80 12.40 15.93 5.05
CA PHE A 80 12.60 14.75 4.21
C PHE A 80 12.09 14.99 2.80
N ALA A 81 12.61 14.25 1.82
CA ALA A 81 11.86 14.03 0.59
C ALA A 81 10.80 12.96 0.85
N ALA A 82 9.64 13.09 0.21
CA ALA A 82 8.63 12.03 0.15
C ALA A 82 8.58 11.47 -1.27
N PHE A 83 8.56 10.15 -1.40
CA PHE A 83 8.43 9.48 -2.69
C PHE A 83 7.24 8.53 -2.65
N THR A 84 6.20 8.81 -3.42
CA THR A 84 5.08 7.88 -3.56
C THR A 84 5.16 7.14 -4.87
N GLN A 85 4.82 5.86 -4.86
CA GLN A 85 4.92 5.02 -6.04
C GLN A 85 3.64 4.22 -6.27
N THR A 86 3.28 4.04 -7.53
CA THR A 86 2.24 3.11 -7.96
C THR A 86 2.81 1.72 -8.19
N SER A 87 2.07 0.66 -7.88
CA SER A 87 2.35 -0.64 -8.49
C SER A 87 2.02 -0.61 -9.99
N ARG A 88 2.46 -1.62 -10.74
CA ARG A 88 2.01 -1.86 -12.12
C ARG A 88 0.53 -2.27 -12.20
N SER A 89 -0.09 -2.61 -11.07
CA SER A 89 -1.44 -3.18 -10.95
C SER A 89 -2.39 -2.31 -10.13
N VAL A 90 -2.18 -0.98 -10.12
CA VAL A 90 -3.08 -0.04 -9.43
C VAL A 90 -4.54 -0.28 -9.84
N GLY A 91 -5.41 -0.42 -8.84
CA GLY A 91 -6.84 -0.68 -9.02
C GLY A 91 -7.19 -2.02 -9.69
N ASN A 92 -6.24 -2.95 -9.82
CA ASN A 92 -6.46 -4.24 -10.47
C ASN A 92 -5.93 -5.41 -9.64
N ASP A 93 -6.72 -5.83 -8.65
CA ASP A 93 -6.46 -6.97 -7.78
C ASP A 93 -6.24 -8.28 -8.54
N LEU A 94 -6.99 -8.52 -9.61
CA LEU A 94 -6.89 -9.75 -10.40
C LEU A 94 -5.52 -9.92 -11.06
N ARG A 95 -4.79 -8.82 -11.29
CA ARG A 95 -3.45 -8.82 -11.87
C ARG A 95 -2.34 -8.60 -10.85
N LEU A 96 -2.66 -8.42 -9.58
CA LEU A 96 -1.67 -8.23 -8.53
C LEU A 96 -1.08 -9.57 -8.13
N GLU A 97 0.23 -9.71 -8.31
CA GLU A 97 1.05 -10.77 -7.72
C GLU A 97 2.06 -10.09 -6.79
N HIS A 98 2.10 -10.49 -5.51
CA HIS A 98 2.89 -9.79 -4.49
C HIS A 98 4.39 -9.92 -4.75
N GLU A 99 4.84 -11.05 -5.26
CA GLU A 99 6.23 -11.31 -5.64
C GLU A 99 6.67 -10.39 -6.80
N VAL A 100 5.78 -10.18 -7.77
CA VAL A 100 6.04 -9.31 -8.93
C VAL A 100 6.07 -7.85 -8.50
N ALA A 101 5.20 -7.44 -7.56
CA ALA A 101 5.18 -6.09 -7.03
C ALA A 101 6.51 -5.69 -6.34
N LEU A 102 7.34 -6.64 -5.93
CA LEU A 102 8.68 -6.34 -5.39
C LEU A 102 9.62 -5.75 -6.45
N LEU A 103 9.45 -6.13 -7.73
CA LEU A 103 10.18 -5.54 -8.86
C LEU A 103 9.79 -4.07 -9.06
N ASP A 104 8.52 -3.73 -8.77
CA ASP A 104 8.06 -2.34 -8.82
C ASP A 104 8.76 -1.54 -7.72
N VAL A 105 8.75 -2.03 -6.48
CA VAL A 105 9.47 -1.39 -5.36
C VAL A 105 10.95 -1.17 -5.71
N ALA A 106 11.60 -2.20 -6.25
CA ALA A 106 13.00 -2.11 -6.67
C ALA A 106 13.24 -0.99 -7.69
N ALA A 107 12.36 -0.79 -8.67
CA ALA A 107 12.52 0.23 -9.70
C ALA A 107 12.60 1.65 -9.10
N GLY A 108 11.71 1.97 -8.15
CA GLY A 108 11.76 3.27 -7.46
C GLY A 108 13.00 3.42 -6.58
N LEU A 109 13.36 2.37 -5.85
CA LEU A 109 14.53 2.42 -4.97
C LEU A 109 15.83 2.62 -5.75
N ASN A 110 16.00 1.93 -6.88
CA ASN A 110 17.15 2.14 -7.77
C ASN A 110 17.14 3.59 -8.33
N GLN A 111 15.99 4.08 -8.79
CA GLN A 111 15.86 5.47 -9.26
C GLN A 111 16.26 6.50 -8.18
N LEU A 112 15.88 6.27 -6.91
CA LEU A 112 16.23 7.16 -5.81
C LEU A 112 17.72 7.10 -5.45
N ARG A 113 18.36 5.92 -5.57
CA ARG A 113 19.82 5.80 -5.44
C ARG A 113 20.54 6.54 -6.57
N ASP A 114 20.05 6.45 -7.80
CA ASP A 114 20.61 7.18 -8.95
C ASP A 114 20.47 8.70 -8.81
N LEU A 115 19.40 9.17 -8.17
CA LEU A 115 19.22 10.58 -7.80
C LEU A 115 20.13 11.05 -6.65
N GLY A 116 20.87 10.13 -6.02
CA GLY A 116 21.87 10.44 -5.00
C GLY A 116 21.32 10.55 -3.57
N PHE A 117 20.15 9.99 -3.27
CA PHE A 117 19.65 9.95 -1.89
C PHE A 117 20.56 9.09 -1.00
N GLU A 118 21.05 9.68 0.09
CA GLU A 118 21.95 9.02 1.05
C GLU A 118 21.19 7.97 1.86
N LYS A 119 19.96 8.28 2.25
CA LYS A 119 19.11 7.40 3.08
C LYS A 119 17.75 7.17 2.43
N ILE A 120 17.33 5.91 2.36
CA ILE A 120 16.00 5.51 1.87
C ILE A 120 15.24 4.79 2.98
N ILE A 121 14.14 5.39 3.43
CA ILE A 121 13.27 4.82 4.47
C ILE A 121 11.97 4.36 3.81
N LEU A 122 11.52 3.14 4.09
CA LEU A 122 10.23 2.65 3.63
C LEU A 122 9.17 2.90 4.69
N LEU A 123 8.12 3.65 4.35
CA LEU A 123 6.95 3.85 5.20
C LEU A 123 5.82 2.94 4.72
N GLY A 124 5.62 1.85 5.42
CA GLY A 124 4.56 0.88 5.17
C GLY A 124 3.24 1.33 5.80
N ASN A 125 2.37 1.97 5.02
CA ASN A 125 1.01 2.28 5.44
C ASN A 125 0.03 1.21 4.95
N SER A 126 -0.85 0.69 5.82
CA SER A 126 -1.89 -0.27 5.45
C SER A 126 -1.29 -1.52 4.76
N GLY A 127 -1.77 -1.90 3.56
CA GLY A 127 -1.20 -2.99 2.76
C GLY A 127 0.23 -2.73 2.26
N GLY A 128 0.70 -1.49 2.28
CA GLY A 128 2.10 -1.15 2.02
C GLY A 128 3.06 -1.72 3.06
N ALA A 129 2.60 -1.97 4.29
CA ALA A 129 3.41 -2.58 5.35
C ALA A 129 3.85 -4.00 5.00
N SER A 130 2.90 -4.85 4.60
CA SER A 130 3.23 -6.22 4.16
C SER A 130 4.08 -6.22 2.89
N LEU A 131 3.79 -5.30 1.94
CA LEU A 131 4.58 -5.16 0.72
C LEU A 131 6.05 -4.84 1.02
N TYR A 132 6.32 -3.82 1.83
CA TYR A 132 7.69 -3.41 2.14
C TYR A 132 8.41 -4.37 3.08
N THR A 133 7.68 -5.06 3.96
CA THR A 133 8.26 -6.13 4.77
C THR A 133 8.71 -7.29 3.88
N PHE A 134 7.86 -7.70 2.92
CA PHE A 134 8.21 -8.75 1.96
C PHE A 134 9.37 -8.32 1.05
N TYR A 135 9.36 -7.08 0.56
CA TYR A 135 10.47 -6.52 -0.19
C TYR A 135 11.78 -6.61 0.59
N ASN A 136 11.79 -6.11 1.84
CA ASN A 136 13.00 -6.08 2.66
C ASN A 136 13.50 -7.51 2.94
N GLN A 137 12.59 -8.45 3.20
CA GLN A 137 12.94 -9.86 3.38
C GLN A 137 13.61 -10.47 2.15
N GLN A 138 13.22 -10.10 0.93
CA GLN A 138 13.88 -10.55 -0.30
C GLN A 138 15.17 -9.76 -0.60
N ALA A 139 15.22 -8.47 -0.28
CA ALA A 139 16.36 -7.60 -0.55
C ALA A 139 17.60 -7.98 0.27
N VAL A 140 17.43 -8.43 1.52
CA VAL A 140 18.53 -8.84 2.40
C VAL A 140 19.11 -10.23 2.08
N LEU A 141 18.43 -11.02 1.25
CA LEU A 141 18.91 -12.34 0.82
C LEU A 141 19.96 -12.23 -0.28
N ALA A 142 20.86 -13.21 -0.33
CA ALA A 142 21.72 -13.38 -1.50
C ALA A 142 20.85 -13.64 -2.74
N PRO A 143 21.23 -13.15 -3.94
CA PRO A 143 20.41 -13.28 -5.14
C PRO A 143 19.89 -14.69 -5.45
N ASN A 144 20.71 -15.73 -5.20
CA ASN A 144 20.36 -17.13 -5.42
C ASN A 144 19.38 -17.72 -4.40
N GLU A 145 19.17 -17.07 -3.26
CA GLU A 145 18.24 -17.48 -2.20
C GLU A 145 16.88 -16.77 -2.30
N ARG A 146 16.77 -15.77 -3.18
CA ARG A 146 15.52 -15.06 -3.42
C ARG A 146 14.50 -15.98 -4.08
N LEU A 147 13.22 -15.68 -3.82
CA LEU A 147 12.09 -16.41 -4.38
C LEU A 147 12.11 -16.35 -5.91
N GLN A 148 11.90 -17.49 -6.55
CA GLN A 148 11.98 -17.64 -8.01
C GLN A 148 10.61 -17.87 -8.67
N TRP A 149 9.59 -18.25 -7.89
CA TRP A 149 8.28 -18.64 -8.39
C TRP A 149 7.16 -18.09 -7.52
N THR A 150 6.13 -17.51 -8.13
CA THR A 150 4.90 -17.14 -7.43
C THR A 150 4.18 -18.38 -6.91
N PRO A 151 3.27 -18.26 -5.92
CA PRO A 151 2.44 -19.37 -5.46
C PRO A 151 1.64 -20.03 -6.60
N GLY A 152 1.28 -19.27 -7.64
CA GLY A 152 0.65 -19.77 -8.86
C GLY A 152 1.59 -20.47 -9.84
N GLY A 153 2.86 -20.72 -9.47
CA GLY A 153 3.84 -21.43 -10.29
C GLY A 153 4.47 -20.61 -11.43
N ARG A 154 4.30 -19.28 -11.43
CA ARG A 154 4.88 -18.41 -12.46
C ARG A 154 6.28 -17.93 -12.06
N PRO A 155 7.26 -17.86 -12.96
CA PRO A 155 8.59 -17.37 -12.61
C PRO A 155 8.58 -15.87 -12.29
N VAL A 156 9.44 -15.43 -11.37
CA VAL A 156 9.67 -14.01 -11.03
C VAL A 156 11.18 -13.71 -10.98
N LYS A 157 11.58 -12.56 -11.54
CA LYS A 157 12.99 -12.19 -11.75
C LYS A 157 13.66 -11.56 -10.51
N LEU A 158 13.38 -12.03 -9.30
CA LEU A 158 13.96 -11.45 -8.08
C LEU A 158 15.45 -11.76 -7.92
N LYS A 159 15.89 -12.90 -8.46
CA LYS A 159 17.29 -13.31 -8.47
C LYS A 159 18.14 -12.36 -9.32
N GLU A 160 17.63 -11.94 -10.47
CA GLU A 160 18.36 -11.07 -11.40
C GLU A 160 18.25 -9.59 -11.02
N ALA A 161 17.16 -9.20 -10.38
CA ALA A 161 16.88 -7.81 -10.05
C ALA A 161 17.86 -7.22 -9.02
N SER A 162 18.21 -5.95 -9.23
CA SER A 162 18.84 -5.11 -8.19
C SER A 162 17.78 -4.72 -7.16
N LEU A 163 17.89 -5.24 -5.93
CA LEU A 163 17.01 -4.91 -4.81
C LEU A 163 17.82 -4.13 -3.76
N PRO A 164 17.89 -2.78 -3.84
CA PRO A 164 18.55 -1.99 -2.81
C PRO A 164 17.92 -2.23 -1.43
N VAL A 165 18.75 -2.59 -0.45
CA VAL A 165 18.30 -2.71 0.94
C VAL A 165 17.98 -1.29 1.47
N PRO A 166 16.77 -1.06 2.01
CA PRO A 166 16.43 0.22 2.61
C PRO A 166 17.23 0.47 3.90
N ASP A 167 17.42 1.73 4.25
CA ASP A 167 18.10 2.15 5.48
C ASP A 167 17.22 2.03 6.73
N GLY A 168 15.90 1.90 6.55
CA GLY A 168 14.95 1.74 7.65
C GLY A 168 13.53 1.48 7.18
N LEU A 169 12.71 0.96 8.09
CA LEU A 169 11.28 0.73 7.88
C LEU A 169 10.49 1.40 9.00
N ALA A 170 9.38 2.05 8.64
CA ALA A 170 8.40 2.61 9.56
C ALA A 170 7.01 2.10 9.18
N TYR A 171 6.16 1.80 10.16
CA TYR A 171 4.82 1.25 9.92
C TYR A 171 3.73 2.17 10.46
N VAL A 172 2.68 2.35 9.66
CA VAL A 172 1.50 3.14 10.04
C VAL A 172 0.25 2.32 9.72
N SER A 173 -0.54 1.97 10.73
CA SER A 173 -1.72 1.11 10.58
C SER A 173 -1.44 -0.15 9.73
N PRO A 174 -0.42 -0.96 10.09
CA PRO A 174 0.05 -2.05 9.23
C PRO A 174 -0.97 -3.18 9.12
N HIS A 175 -1.17 -3.68 7.90
CA HIS A 175 -1.84 -4.97 7.69
C HIS A 175 -0.82 -6.12 7.70
N PRO A 176 -1.16 -7.28 8.31
CA PRO A 176 -0.25 -8.44 8.38
C PRO A 176 0.00 -9.12 7.03
N GLY A 177 -0.78 -8.77 6.01
CA GLY A 177 -0.71 -9.33 4.67
C GLY A 177 -2.09 -9.75 4.17
N GLN A 178 -2.28 -9.72 2.85
CA GLN A 178 -3.58 -9.96 2.24
C GLN A 178 -4.14 -11.35 2.57
N GLY A 179 -3.31 -12.40 2.56
CA GLY A 179 -3.76 -13.75 2.90
C GLY A 179 -4.34 -13.84 4.32
N ILE A 180 -3.65 -13.28 5.31
CA ILE A 180 -4.12 -13.26 6.70
C ILE A 180 -5.39 -12.41 6.84
N VAL A 181 -5.46 -11.25 6.17
CA VAL A 181 -6.67 -10.43 6.19
C VAL A 181 -7.86 -11.19 5.60
N LEU A 182 -7.70 -11.83 4.44
CA LEU A 182 -8.77 -12.58 3.78
C LEU A 182 -9.23 -13.78 4.59
N LEU A 183 -8.32 -14.48 5.28
CA LEU A 183 -8.68 -15.57 6.20
C LEU A 183 -9.57 -15.10 7.35
N ASN A 184 -9.52 -13.81 7.71
CA ASN A 184 -10.40 -13.21 8.72
C ASN A 184 -11.68 -12.59 8.12
N CYS A 185 -11.88 -12.69 6.81
CA CYS A 185 -13.07 -12.21 6.10
C CYS A 185 -13.93 -13.34 5.54
N ILE A 186 -13.63 -14.60 5.90
CA ILE A 186 -14.47 -15.75 5.53
C ILE A 186 -15.74 -15.68 6.37
N ASP A 187 -16.89 -15.66 5.69
CA ASP A 187 -18.19 -15.77 6.36
C ASP A 187 -18.35 -17.19 6.91
N PRO A 188 -18.38 -17.37 8.25
CA PRO A 188 -18.46 -18.70 8.85
C PRO A 188 -19.79 -19.39 8.57
N SER A 189 -20.81 -18.66 8.11
CA SER A 189 -22.13 -19.21 7.82
C SER A 189 -22.20 -19.90 6.47
N VAL A 190 -21.25 -19.68 5.56
CA VAL A 190 -21.27 -20.33 4.25
C VAL A 190 -20.87 -21.81 4.39
N THR A 191 -21.79 -22.73 4.06
CA THR A 191 -21.53 -24.18 4.22
C THR A 191 -21.11 -24.90 2.94
N ASP A 192 -21.33 -24.28 1.77
CA ASP A 192 -20.90 -24.80 0.47
C ASP A 192 -20.31 -23.68 -0.38
N GLU A 193 -19.01 -23.78 -0.72
CA GLU A 193 -18.32 -22.78 -1.55
C GLU A 193 -18.84 -22.73 -3.00
N ALA A 194 -19.58 -23.74 -3.45
CA ALA A 194 -20.20 -23.76 -4.77
C ALA A 194 -21.59 -23.09 -4.81
N ASP A 195 -22.14 -22.72 -3.65
CA ASP A 195 -23.46 -22.09 -3.52
C ASP A 195 -23.40 -20.87 -2.59
N ALA A 196 -23.43 -19.67 -3.18
CA ALA A 196 -23.40 -18.42 -2.44
C ALA A 196 -24.63 -18.18 -1.53
N PHE A 197 -25.69 -18.98 -1.65
CA PHE A 197 -26.87 -18.93 -0.78
C PHE A 197 -26.87 -20.02 0.31
N SER A 198 -25.83 -20.85 0.36
CA SER A 198 -25.69 -21.91 1.36
C SER A 198 -25.29 -21.34 2.71
N VAL A 199 -26.27 -20.93 3.51
CA VAL A 199 -26.07 -20.27 4.82
C VAL A 199 -26.57 -21.15 5.97
N ALA A 200 -25.70 -21.46 6.92
CA ALA A 200 -26.06 -21.99 8.23
C ALA A 200 -26.49 -20.85 9.17
N GLU A 201 -27.78 -20.78 9.48
CA GLU A 201 -28.36 -19.68 10.27
C GLU A 201 -27.78 -19.58 11.69
N GLU A 202 -27.31 -20.69 12.26
CA GLU A 202 -26.64 -20.72 13.57
C GLU A 202 -25.24 -20.07 13.57
N LEU A 203 -24.65 -19.85 12.40
CA LEU A 203 -23.36 -19.18 12.21
C LEU A 203 -23.48 -17.83 11.49
N ASN A 204 -24.70 -17.48 11.03
CA ASN A 204 -24.97 -16.24 10.31
C ASN A 204 -24.80 -15.01 11.22
N PRO A 205 -23.78 -14.15 11.00
CA PRO A 205 -23.54 -12.98 11.85
C PRO A 205 -24.59 -11.89 11.67
N LEU A 206 -25.47 -11.98 10.67
CA LEU A 206 -26.57 -11.06 10.43
C LEU A 206 -27.91 -11.59 10.98
N ASN A 207 -27.94 -12.79 11.56
CA ASN A 207 -29.13 -13.33 12.20
C ASN A 207 -29.32 -12.66 13.58
N PRO A 208 -30.48 -12.04 13.85
CA PRO A 208 -30.77 -11.43 15.16
C PRO A 208 -30.65 -12.40 16.33
N ASP A 209 -30.93 -13.69 16.14
CA ASP A 209 -30.79 -14.71 17.18
C ASP A 209 -29.32 -14.94 17.59
N ASN A 210 -28.37 -14.56 16.73
CA ASN A 210 -26.93 -14.60 17.00
C ASN A 210 -26.37 -13.26 17.53
N GLY A 211 -27.24 -12.30 17.87
CA GLY A 211 -26.84 -11.02 18.46
C GLY A 211 -26.70 -9.85 17.47
N PHE A 212 -27.08 -10.04 16.20
CA PHE A 212 -27.13 -8.94 15.24
C PHE A 212 -28.23 -7.93 15.60
N VAL A 213 -27.89 -6.64 15.53
CA VAL A 213 -28.82 -5.52 15.71
C VAL A 213 -28.49 -4.43 14.70
N ASP A 214 -29.52 -3.85 14.08
CA ASP A 214 -29.37 -2.74 13.15
C ASP A 214 -28.80 -1.49 13.86
N PRO A 215 -27.95 -0.69 13.18
CA PRO A 215 -27.49 0.58 13.71
C PRO A 215 -28.67 1.52 14.00
N PRO A 216 -28.60 2.35 15.07
CA PRO A 216 -27.39 2.75 15.80
C PRO A 216 -27.01 1.84 16.98
N GLU A 217 -27.76 0.77 17.23
CA GLU A 217 -27.48 -0.15 18.34
C GLU A 217 -26.29 -1.05 17.99
N SER A 218 -25.51 -1.46 19.00
CA SER A 218 -24.35 -2.34 18.77
C SER A 218 -24.82 -3.78 18.72
N SER A 219 -24.40 -4.50 17.67
CA SER A 219 -24.46 -5.97 17.67
C SER A 219 -23.59 -6.53 18.81
N GLY A 220 -24.02 -7.65 19.38
CA GLY A 220 -23.41 -8.32 20.54
C GLY A 220 -22.34 -9.36 20.19
#